data_AF-A0A4P8TG00-F1
#
_entry.id   AF-A0A4P8TG00-F1
#
_cell.length_a   1.000
_cell.length_b   1.000
_cell.length_c   1.000
_cell.angle_alpha   90.00
_cell.angle_beta   90.00
_cell.angle_gamma   90.00
#
_symmetry.space_group_name_H-M   'P 1'
#
loop_
_entity.id
_entity.type
_entity.pdbx_description
1 polymer ?
#
loop_
_entity_poly.entity_id
_entity_poly.type
_entity_poly.pdbx_seq_one_letter_code
_entity_poly.pdbx_strand_id
1 'polypeptide(L)'
;MAVGSGGGRVLQDDALRGARVPGTGVLARCRSAARAVLTSRRTLHLATGAVAAVLYSNFLIDLLVPGPHEWAQQVSVLETPGHRSALLLRTTDVLAALLELSQLPAVRAALPVSRWRGLVVGGAAAFALGGILAAAVTLPADPLAGTDGLLTASSALDPEALRRAAHDGTSILSVGGMVASAGAAWMLLRRRPRERPRWLGPVVTVVAAGCAVELGADLVVALRPQWQLLDGVSQRAQMLTLSAWVVGLGAIAARPPRAVES
;
A
#
# COMPACT_ATOMS: atom_id res chain seq x y z
N MET A 1 -42.73 11.86 -68.83
CA MET A 1 -44.19 11.70 -68.83
C MET A 1 -44.56 10.54 -67.92
N ALA A 2 -45.20 10.84 -66.79
CA ALA A 2 -46.22 10.03 -66.11
C ALA A 2 -46.60 10.81 -64.84
N VAL A 3 -47.73 11.50 -64.94
CA VAL A 3 -48.38 12.27 -63.87
C VAL A 3 -49.17 11.28 -63.02
N GLY A 4 -48.94 11.29 -61.72
CA GLY A 4 -49.68 10.47 -60.74
C GLY A 4 -50.06 11.33 -59.55
N SER A 5 -51.29 11.86 -59.59
CA SER A 5 -51.90 12.74 -58.61
C SER A 5 -52.51 11.94 -57.46
N GLY A 6 -52.35 12.47 -56.24
CA GLY A 6 -53.46 12.63 -55.31
C GLY A 6 -53.67 11.54 -54.23
N GLY A 7 -54.00 12.01 -53.03
CA GLY A 7 -54.68 11.20 -52.01
C GLY A 7 -54.15 11.40 -50.61
N GLY A 8 -54.64 12.43 -49.92
CA GLY A 8 -54.20 12.82 -48.58
C GLY A 8 -54.43 11.78 -47.49
N ARG A 9 -53.65 11.92 -46.41
CA ARG A 9 -54.02 11.53 -45.04
C ARG A 9 -53.55 12.63 -44.10
N VAL A 10 -54.50 13.42 -43.62
CA VAL A 10 -55.06 13.35 -42.27
C VAL A 10 -54.07 13.88 -41.23
N LEU A 11 -54.31 15.14 -40.89
CA LEU A 11 -53.93 15.83 -39.67
C LEU A 11 -54.36 15.01 -38.44
N GLN A 12 -53.45 14.29 -37.81
CA GLN A 12 -53.64 13.76 -36.46
C GLN A 12 -52.29 13.23 -35.97
N ASP A 13 -51.55 14.02 -35.16
CA ASP A 13 -50.63 13.51 -34.12
C ASP A 13 -49.85 14.59 -33.32
N ASP A 14 -50.27 15.86 -33.33
CA ASP A 14 -49.59 16.89 -32.53
C ASP A 14 -50.13 17.08 -31.09
N ALA A 15 -51.09 16.25 -30.64
CA ALA A 15 -51.74 16.41 -29.33
C ALA A 15 -51.13 15.59 -28.17
N LEU A 16 -50.08 14.78 -28.37
CA LEU A 16 -49.47 13.94 -27.32
C LEU A 16 -48.04 14.34 -26.93
N ARG A 17 -47.54 15.50 -27.37
CA ARG A 17 -46.19 16.00 -27.03
C ARG A 17 -46.06 16.71 -25.66
N GLY A 18 -47.11 16.70 -24.84
CA GLY A 18 -47.22 17.57 -23.67
C GLY A 18 -47.01 16.95 -22.29
N ALA A 19 -46.84 15.63 -22.15
CA ALA A 19 -46.63 15.03 -20.83
C ALA A 19 -45.13 15.02 -20.47
N ARG A 20 -44.61 16.17 -20.00
CA ARG A 20 -43.35 16.18 -19.25
C ARG A 20 -43.55 15.29 -18.01
N VAL A 21 -43.14 14.03 -18.09
CA VAL A 21 -43.16 13.09 -16.96
C VAL A 21 -42.39 13.74 -15.80
N PRO A 22 -43.07 14.17 -14.71
CA PRO A 22 -42.44 14.96 -13.63
C PRO A 22 -41.36 14.19 -12.85
N GLY A 23 -41.15 12.89 -13.14
CA GLY A 23 -40.22 12.01 -12.43
C GLY A 23 -38.78 11.96 -12.96
N THR A 24 -38.49 12.49 -14.16
CA THR A 24 -37.14 12.36 -14.76
C THR A 24 -36.09 13.22 -14.02
N GLY A 25 -36.50 14.38 -13.49
CA GLY A 25 -35.62 15.28 -12.74
C GLY A 25 -35.19 14.74 -11.37
N VAL A 26 -36.02 13.91 -10.72
CA VAL A 26 -35.66 13.31 -9.42
C VAL A 26 -34.65 12.18 -9.62
N LEU A 27 -34.90 11.27 -10.57
CA LEU A 27 -33.97 10.19 -10.89
C LEU A 27 -32.61 10.69 -11.40
N ALA A 28 -32.60 11.77 -12.21
CA ALA A 28 -31.36 12.41 -12.65
C ALA A 28 -30.56 13.00 -11.49
N ARG A 29 -31.23 13.70 -10.55
CA ARG A 29 -30.59 14.25 -9.35
C ARG A 29 -30.05 13.16 -8.41
N CYS A 30 -30.81 12.09 -8.17
CA CYS A 30 -30.35 10.95 -7.38
C CYS A 30 -29.12 10.26 -8.00
N ARG A 31 -29.10 10.08 -9.33
CA ARG A 31 -27.94 9.53 -10.05
C ARG A 31 -26.72 10.46 -9.97
N SER A 32 -26.91 11.78 -10.07
CA SER A 32 -25.83 12.77 -9.94
C SER A 32 -25.22 12.77 -8.54
N ALA A 33 -26.06 12.79 -7.50
CA ALA A 33 -25.62 12.74 -6.11
C ALA A 33 -24.87 11.43 -5.79
N ALA A 34 -25.41 10.28 -6.24
CA ALA A 34 -24.76 8.99 -6.05
C ALA A 34 -23.38 8.93 -6.75
N ARG A 35 -23.26 9.45 -7.98
CA ARG A 35 -21.96 9.55 -8.67
C ARG A 35 -20.98 10.44 -7.92
N ALA A 36 -21.42 11.59 -7.40
CA ALA A 36 -20.56 12.48 -6.63
C ALA A 36 -20.01 11.77 -5.38
N VAL A 37 -20.86 11.09 -4.62
CA VAL A 37 -20.44 10.33 -3.42
C VAL A 37 -19.45 9.22 -3.77
N LEU A 38 -19.69 8.47 -4.85
CA LEU A 38 -18.78 7.40 -5.29
C LEU A 38 -17.42 7.95 -5.74
N THR A 39 -17.41 9.07 -6.47
CA THR A 39 -16.16 9.74 -6.88
C THR A 39 -15.39 10.25 -5.68
N SER A 40 -16.06 10.85 -4.69
CA SER A 40 -15.41 11.32 -3.46
C SER A 40 -14.79 10.16 -2.67
N ARG A 41 -15.52 9.04 -2.51
CA ARG A 41 -14.98 7.84 -1.83
C ARG A 41 -13.77 7.26 -2.57
N ARG A 42 -13.88 7.14 -3.90
CA ARG A 42 -12.78 6.65 -4.74
C ARG A 42 -11.53 7.52 -4.58
N THR A 43 -11.71 8.84 -4.65
CA THR A 43 -10.63 9.82 -4.51
C THR A 43 -9.99 9.74 -3.12
N LEU A 44 -10.80 9.61 -2.08
CA LEU A 44 -10.33 9.44 -0.70
C LEU A 44 -9.43 8.21 -0.56
N HIS A 45 -9.87 7.02 -1.01
CA HIS A 45 -9.07 5.80 -0.90
C HIS A 45 -7.76 5.86 -1.69
N LEU A 46 -7.78 6.47 -2.88
CA LEU A 46 -6.58 6.70 -3.68
C LEU A 46 -5.62 7.67 -2.98
N ALA A 47 -6.14 8.80 -2.46
CA ALA A 47 -5.35 9.78 -1.74
C ALA A 47 -4.77 9.19 -0.45
N THR A 48 -5.56 8.44 0.32
CA THR A 48 -5.08 7.77 1.54
C THR A 48 -3.98 6.76 1.23
N GLY A 49 -4.15 5.92 0.19
CA GLY A 49 -3.10 4.99 -0.23
C GLY A 49 -1.83 5.70 -0.71
N ALA A 50 -1.96 6.80 -1.44
CA ALA A 50 -0.82 7.60 -1.90
C ALA A 50 -0.09 8.28 -0.72
N VAL A 51 -0.83 8.88 0.21
CA VAL A 51 -0.24 9.51 1.41
C VAL A 51 0.43 8.45 2.29
N ALA A 52 -0.20 7.29 2.50
CA ALA A 52 0.39 6.18 3.24
C ALA A 52 1.71 5.71 2.59
N ALA A 53 1.75 5.59 1.27
CA ALA A 53 2.96 5.22 0.54
C ALA A 53 4.08 6.27 0.65
N VAL A 54 3.75 7.56 0.61
CA VAL A 54 4.73 8.65 0.81
C VAL A 54 5.26 8.64 2.24
N LEU A 55 4.38 8.48 3.23
CA LEU A 55 4.76 8.39 4.63
C LEU A 55 5.61 7.14 4.91
N TYR A 56 5.29 6.00 4.30
CA TYR A 56 6.11 4.80 4.42
C TYR A 56 7.47 4.99 3.74
N SER A 57 7.55 5.72 2.62
CA SER A 57 8.82 6.18 2.04
C SER A 57 9.40 7.39 2.79
N ASN A 58 9.41 7.32 4.12
CA ASN A 58 9.80 8.38 5.05
C ASN A 58 11.20 8.97 4.77
N PHE A 59 12.12 8.18 4.20
CA PHE A 59 13.46 8.64 3.81
C PHE A 59 13.42 9.76 2.76
N LEU A 60 12.36 9.84 1.94
CA LEU A 60 12.15 10.97 1.03
C LEU A 60 11.80 12.26 1.78
N ILE A 61 11.12 12.13 2.91
CA ILE A 61 10.79 13.25 3.80
C ILE A 61 12.06 13.68 4.56
N ASP A 62 12.92 12.73 4.94
CA ASP A 62 14.23 13.03 5.54
C ASP A 62 15.09 13.94 4.65
N LEU A 63 14.98 13.84 3.32
CA LEU A 63 15.69 14.72 2.38
C LEU A 63 15.31 16.20 2.51
N LEU A 64 14.16 16.48 3.12
CA LEU A 64 13.70 17.85 3.38
C LEU A 64 14.26 18.41 4.69
N VAL A 65 14.88 17.56 5.54
CA VAL A 65 15.50 17.95 6.80
C VAL A 65 16.94 18.40 6.55
N PRO A 66 17.31 19.65 6.88
CA PRO A 66 18.67 20.14 6.65
C PRO A 66 19.76 19.31 7.34
N GLY A 67 20.89 19.10 6.66
CA GLY A 67 22.11 18.51 7.21
C GLY A 67 22.59 17.24 6.46
N PRO A 68 23.59 16.52 6.99
CA PRO A 68 24.17 15.37 6.30
C PRO A 68 23.20 14.19 6.25
N HIS A 69 23.03 13.57 5.09
CA HIS A 69 22.16 12.39 4.92
C HIS A 69 22.98 11.11 4.90
N GLU A 70 22.62 10.16 5.75
CA GLU A 70 23.33 8.90 5.95
C GLU A 70 22.75 7.81 5.04
N TRP A 71 22.94 7.99 3.73
CA TRP A 71 22.42 7.09 2.69
C TRP A 71 22.98 5.66 2.75
N ALA A 72 24.18 5.50 3.31
CA ALA A 72 24.80 4.20 3.48
C ALA A 72 24.19 3.39 4.63
N GLN A 73 23.55 4.05 5.59
CA GLN A 73 22.90 3.35 6.69
C GLN A 73 21.48 2.95 6.31
N GLN A 74 21.07 1.80 6.83
CA GLN A 74 19.67 1.38 6.83
C GLN A 74 18.80 2.43 7.55
N VAL A 75 17.61 2.68 7.03
CA VAL A 75 16.55 3.51 7.62
C VAL A 75 16.21 3.03 9.04
N SER A 76 16.19 1.72 9.29
CA SER A 76 16.01 1.14 10.64
C SER A 76 17.06 1.62 11.66
N VAL A 77 18.29 1.89 11.22
CA VAL A 77 19.35 2.47 12.07
C VAL A 77 19.07 3.95 12.32
N LEU A 78 18.58 4.69 11.32
CA LEU A 78 18.20 6.10 11.46
C LEU A 78 17.01 6.33 12.42
N GLU A 79 16.27 5.26 12.73
CA GLU A 79 15.16 5.24 13.69
C GLU A 79 15.59 4.97 15.14
N THR A 80 16.87 4.68 15.37
CA THR A 80 17.40 4.44 16.72
C THR A 80 17.27 5.67 17.62
N PRO A 81 17.01 5.48 18.93
CA PRO A 81 16.95 6.60 19.87
C PRO A 81 18.24 7.42 19.85
N GLY A 82 18.11 8.75 19.75
CA GLY A 82 19.24 9.68 19.69
C GLY A 82 19.60 10.14 18.27
N HIS A 83 19.18 9.42 17.24
CA HIS A 83 19.36 9.89 15.87
C HIS A 83 18.39 11.07 15.56
N ARG A 84 18.87 12.06 14.80
CA ARG A 84 18.18 13.35 14.59
C ARG A 84 16.78 13.20 13.97
N SER A 85 16.63 12.21 13.10
CA SER A 85 15.39 11.96 12.34
C SER A 85 14.53 10.85 12.97
N ALA A 86 14.98 10.24 14.07
CA ALA A 86 14.36 9.03 14.60
C ALA A 86 12.87 9.19 14.92
N LEU A 87 12.51 10.27 15.61
CA LEU A 87 11.11 10.53 15.97
C LEU A 87 10.25 10.76 14.72
N LEU A 88 10.78 11.47 13.73
CA LEU A 88 10.07 11.74 12.47
C LEU A 88 9.77 10.44 11.73
N LEU A 89 10.80 9.64 11.45
CA LEU A 89 10.70 8.39 10.69
C LEU A 89 9.73 7.40 11.35
N ARG A 90 9.86 7.19 12.67
CA ARG A 90 8.97 6.30 13.44
C ARG A 90 7.52 6.79 13.45
N THR A 91 7.32 8.11 13.58
CA THR A 91 5.97 8.68 13.58
C THR A 91 5.31 8.51 12.21
N THR A 92 6.06 8.77 11.13
CA THR A 92 5.55 8.58 9.76
C THR A 92 5.23 7.13 9.46
N ASP A 93 6.00 6.18 10.01
CA ASP A 93 5.74 4.74 9.87
C ASP A 93 4.45 4.32 10.56
N VAL A 94 4.24 4.76 11.80
CA VAL A 94 3.00 4.51 12.54
C VAL A 94 1.81 5.12 11.79
N LEU A 95 1.93 6.34 11.30
CA LEU A 95 0.86 6.99 10.53
C LEU A 95 0.57 6.26 9.22
N ALA A 96 1.60 5.84 8.49
CA ALA A 96 1.45 5.06 7.26
C ALA A 96 0.69 3.74 7.53
N ALA A 97 1.08 3.01 8.57
CA ALA A 97 0.45 1.77 8.97
C ALA A 97 -1.02 1.97 9.39
N LEU A 98 -1.33 3.02 10.16
CA LEU A 98 -2.70 3.33 10.55
C LEU A 98 -3.57 3.68 9.34
N LEU A 99 -3.04 4.46 8.39
CA LEU A 99 -3.74 4.76 7.15
C LEU A 99 -3.99 3.50 6.35
N GLU A 100 -3.02 2.58 6.24
CA GLU A 100 -3.22 1.29 5.58
C GLU A 100 -4.30 0.43 6.26
N LEU A 101 -4.25 0.30 7.59
CA LEU A 101 -5.26 -0.43 8.37
C LEU A 101 -6.68 0.12 8.11
N SER A 102 -6.81 1.45 7.99
CA SER A 102 -8.09 2.10 7.70
C SER A 102 -8.68 1.70 6.35
N GLN A 103 -7.85 1.29 5.38
CA GLN A 103 -8.29 0.87 4.04
C GLN A 103 -8.77 -0.58 4.01
N LEU A 104 -8.34 -1.43 4.94
CA LEU A 104 -8.57 -2.87 4.89
C LEU A 104 -10.05 -3.30 4.83
N PRO A 105 -11.01 -2.63 5.51
CA PRO A 105 -12.43 -2.95 5.34
C PRO A 105 -12.91 -2.75 3.90
N ALA A 106 -12.48 -1.67 3.25
CA ALA A 106 -12.83 -1.38 1.85
C ALA A 106 -12.13 -2.35 0.88
N VAL A 107 -10.84 -2.67 1.12
CA VAL A 107 -10.12 -3.71 0.36
C VAL A 107 -10.88 -5.05 0.45
N ARG A 108 -11.28 -5.47 1.66
CA ARG A 108 -12.03 -6.70 1.87
C ARG A 108 -13.36 -6.72 1.09
N ALA A 109 -14.08 -5.60 1.08
CA ALA A 109 -15.36 -5.48 0.39
C ALA A 109 -15.22 -5.46 -1.15
N ALA A 110 -14.11 -4.94 -1.67
CA ALA A 110 -13.84 -4.86 -3.11
C ALA A 110 -13.36 -6.20 -3.72
N LEU A 111 -12.82 -7.10 -2.90
CA LEU A 111 -12.27 -8.39 -3.33
C LEU A 111 -13.33 -9.51 -3.34
N PRO A 112 -13.25 -10.45 -4.31
CA PRO A 112 -14.15 -11.60 -4.34
C PRO A 112 -13.99 -12.49 -3.10
N VAL A 113 -15.09 -13.13 -2.69
CA VAL A 113 -15.08 -14.11 -1.60
C VAL A 113 -14.15 -15.28 -1.97
N SER A 114 -13.09 -15.47 -1.19
CA SER A 114 -12.10 -16.53 -1.39
C SER A 114 -11.20 -16.66 -0.17
N ARG A 115 -10.53 -17.80 0.00
CA ARG A 115 -9.44 -17.96 0.97
C ARG A 115 -8.29 -16.96 0.74
N TRP A 116 -8.00 -16.61 -0.51
CA TRP A 116 -6.96 -15.63 -0.85
C TRP A 116 -7.31 -14.22 -0.38
N ARG A 117 -8.60 -13.86 -0.30
CA ARG A 117 -9.02 -12.57 0.27
C ARG A 117 -8.58 -12.44 1.72
N GLY A 118 -8.65 -13.54 2.49
CA GLY A 118 -8.15 -13.59 3.86
C GLY A 118 -6.65 -13.31 3.92
N LEU A 119 -5.87 -13.90 3.01
CA LEU A 119 -4.42 -13.67 2.92
C LEU A 119 -4.06 -12.25 2.48
N VAL A 120 -4.81 -11.64 1.55
CA VAL A 120 -4.58 -10.24 1.15
C VAL A 120 -4.76 -9.31 2.35
N VAL A 121 -5.90 -9.42 3.03
CA VAL A 121 -6.25 -8.53 4.14
C VAL A 121 -5.40 -8.82 5.37
N GLY A 122 -5.20 -10.09 5.70
CA GLY A 122 -4.39 -10.52 6.84
C GLY A 122 -2.91 -10.23 6.66
N GLY A 123 -2.37 -10.40 5.45
CA GLY A 123 -0.99 -10.05 5.13
C GLY A 123 -0.73 -8.54 5.21
N ALA A 124 -1.64 -7.72 4.68
CA ALA A 124 -1.57 -6.26 4.80
C ALA A 124 -1.74 -5.80 6.27
N ALA A 125 -2.62 -6.45 7.03
CA ALA A 125 -2.72 -6.20 8.47
C ALA A 125 -1.44 -6.58 9.22
N ALA A 126 -0.81 -7.71 8.88
CA ALA A 126 0.46 -8.13 9.46
C ALA A 126 1.60 -7.17 9.11
N PHE A 127 1.63 -6.65 7.88
CA PHE A 127 2.53 -5.58 7.46
C PHE A 127 2.36 -4.33 8.35
N ALA A 128 1.15 -3.77 8.41
CA ALA A 128 0.92 -2.55 9.16
C ALA A 128 1.17 -2.71 10.68
N LEU A 129 0.69 -3.81 11.27
CA LEU A 129 0.92 -4.08 12.70
C LEU A 129 2.40 -4.36 12.98
N GLY A 130 3.10 -5.09 12.09
CA GLY A 130 4.53 -5.32 12.18
C GLY A 130 5.32 -4.01 12.12
N GLY A 131 4.96 -3.08 11.23
CA GLY A 131 5.55 -1.74 11.17
C GLY A 131 5.33 -0.92 12.44
N ILE A 132 4.11 -0.94 13.00
CA ILE A 132 3.83 -0.27 14.29
C ILE A 132 4.69 -0.86 15.41
N LEU A 133 4.81 -2.19 15.46
CA LEU A 133 5.61 -2.87 16.46
C LEU A 133 7.11 -2.60 16.28
N ALA A 134 7.63 -2.60 15.06
CA ALA A 134 9.02 -2.26 14.75
C ALA A 134 9.33 -0.81 15.13
N ALA A 135 8.42 0.12 14.85
CA ALA A 135 8.53 1.51 15.26
C ALA A 135 8.44 1.68 16.79
N ALA A 136 7.74 0.80 17.51
CA ALA A 136 7.69 0.82 18.97
C ALA A 136 8.94 0.19 19.60
N VAL A 137 9.40 -0.94 19.05
CA VAL A 137 10.57 -1.71 19.48
C VAL A 137 11.77 -1.28 18.64
N THR A 138 12.34 -0.13 18.98
CA THR A 138 13.49 0.37 18.24
C THR A 138 14.71 -0.51 18.44
N LEU A 139 15.56 -0.56 17.42
CA LEU A 139 16.92 -1.00 17.60
C LEU A 139 17.60 -0.23 18.74
N PRO A 140 18.54 -0.87 19.43
CA PRO A 140 19.43 -0.18 20.34
C PRO A 140 20.11 1.04 19.78
N ALA A 141 20.21 2.06 20.62
CA ALA A 141 21.25 3.05 20.45
C ALA A 141 22.57 2.31 20.64
N ASP A 142 23.30 2.09 19.55
CA ASP A 142 24.62 1.48 19.62
C ASP A 142 25.56 2.48 20.34
N PRO A 143 26.12 2.15 21.51
CA PRO A 143 27.09 3.03 22.16
C PRO A 143 28.43 3.08 21.38
N LEU A 144 28.63 2.18 20.42
CA LEU A 144 29.92 1.90 19.79
C LEU A 144 29.79 1.72 18.27
N ALA A 145 29.30 2.75 17.57
CA ALA A 145 29.55 2.93 16.12
C ALA A 145 31.05 3.14 15.78
N GLY A 146 31.97 2.51 16.51
CA GLY A 146 33.41 2.67 16.34
C GLY A 146 34.35 1.82 17.20
N THR A 147 33.92 0.96 18.14
CA THR A 147 34.92 0.17 18.91
C THR A 147 34.41 -1.19 19.40
N ASP A 148 35.14 -2.22 19.00
CA ASP A 148 35.21 -3.61 19.48
C ASP A 148 34.49 -3.91 20.81
N GLY A 149 33.24 -4.36 20.71
CA GLY A 149 32.49 -4.96 21.82
C GLY A 149 32.75 -6.46 21.91
N LEU A 150 33.89 -6.82 22.52
CA LEU A 150 34.27 -8.18 22.87
C LEU A 150 33.11 -8.96 23.51
N LEU A 151 32.90 -10.17 22.97
CA LEU A 151 32.05 -11.24 23.45
C LEU A 151 32.26 -11.52 24.95
N THR A 152 31.56 -10.81 25.84
CA THR A 152 31.29 -11.32 27.18
C THR A 152 30.00 -12.12 27.13
N ALA A 153 30.12 -13.35 26.65
CA ALA A 153 29.13 -14.38 26.86
C ALA A 153 29.10 -14.73 28.35
N SER A 154 27.97 -14.49 29.02
CA SER A 154 27.44 -15.29 30.14
C SER A 154 26.49 -14.43 30.97
N SER A 155 25.20 -14.44 30.61
CA SER A 155 24.05 -14.22 31.50
C SER A 155 22.78 -14.56 30.74
N ALA A 156 21.84 -15.25 31.40
CA ALA A 156 20.56 -15.62 30.83
C ALA A 156 19.79 -14.39 30.33
N LEU A 157 19.37 -14.42 29.07
CA LEU A 157 18.58 -13.39 28.36
C LEU A 157 19.18 -11.99 28.41
N ASP A 158 20.16 -11.73 27.54
CA ASP A 158 20.57 -10.37 27.19
C ASP A 158 19.35 -9.59 26.65
N PRO A 159 18.82 -8.57 27.37
CA PRO A 159 17.64 -7.81 26.96
C PRO A 159 17.82 -7.13 25.60
N GLU A 160 19.07 -6.82 25.27
CA GLU A 160 19.46 -6.20 24.02
C GLU A 160 19.31 -7.17 22.83
N ALA A 161 19.85 -8.38 22.98
CA ALA A 161 19.68 -9.45 22.00
C ALA A 161 18.19 -9.80 21.79
N LEU A 162 17.41 -9.84 22.88
CA LEU A 162 15.96 -10.05 22.79
C LEU A 162 15.27 -8.92 22.02
N ARG A 163 15.65 -7.67 22.24
CA ARG A 163 15.08 -6.52 21.54
C ARG A 163 15.43 -6.51 20.05
N ARG A 164 16.68 -6.81 19.69
CA ARG A 164 17.08 -6.98 18.28
C ARG A 164 16.27 -8.10 17.62
N ALA A 165 16.20 -9.27 18.25
CA ALA A 165 15.41 -10.38 17.74
C ALA A 165 13.92 -10.04 17.59
N ALA A 166 13.36 -9.25 18.52
CA ALA A 166 11.99 -8.75 18.42
C ALA A 166 11.82 -7.79 17.24
N HIS A 167 12.73 -6.82 17.07
CA HIS A 167 12.72 -5.88 15.95
C HIS A 167 12.83 -6.64 14.61
N ASP A 168 13.80 -7.53 14.46
CA ASP A 168 14.02 -8.33 13.25
C ASP A 168 12.80 -9.22 12.96
N GLY A 169 12.25 -9.87 13.99
CA GLY A 169 11.04 -10.67 13.86
C GLY A 169 9.83 -9.87 13.38
N THR A 170 9.65 -8.64 13.91
CA THR A 170 8.58 -7.74 13.46
C THR A 170 8.79 -7.22 12.04
N SER A 171 10.04 -6.97 11.65
CA SER A 171 10.41 -6.57 10.29
C SER A 171 10.14 -7.69 9.27
N ILE A 172 10.59 -8.92 9.58
CA ILE A 172 10.34 -10.11 8.75
C ILE A 172 8.83 -10.37 8.62
N LEU A 173 8.09 -10.32 9.73
CA LEU A 173 6.63 -10.47 9.72
C LEU A 173 5.98 -9.40 8.84
N SER A 174 6.47 -8.16 8.94
CA SER A 174 5.94 -7.03 8.20
C SER A 174 6.14 -7.22 6.68
N VAL A 175 7.39 -7.33 6.24
CA VAL A 175 7.75 -7.51 4.82
C VAL A 175 7.14 -8.79 4.25
N GLY A 176 7.21 -9.89 5.00
CA GLY A 176 6.60 -11.17 4.61
C GLY A 176 5.09 -11.07 4.46
N GLY A 177 4.40 -10.37 5.37
CA GLY A 177 2.98 -10.07 5.28
C GLY A 177 2.61 -9.29 4.02
N MET A 178 3.45 -8.31 3.67
CA MET A 178 3.24 -7.47 2.49
C MET A 178 3.40 -8.24 1.18
N VAL A 179 4.47 -9.03 1.06
CA VAL A 179 4.73 -9.89 -0.10
C VAL A 179 3.63 -10.94 -0.24
N ALA A 180 3.22 -11.57 0.88
CA ALA A 180 2.12 -12.53 0.88
C ALA A 180 0.80 -11.88 0.45
N SER A 181 0.54 -10.64 0.86
CA SER A 181 -0.65 -9.87 0.45
C SER A 181 -0.65 -9.61 -1.05
N ALA A 182 0.45 -9.08 -1.60
CA ALA A 182 0.62 -8.81 -3.03
C ALA A 182 0.48 -10.10 -3.87
N GLY A 183 1.16 -11.17 -3.45
CA GLY A 183 1.08 -12.48 -4.08
C GLY A 183 -0.33 -13.06 -4.04
N ALA A 184 -1.01 -13.00 -2.89
CA ALA A 184 -2.38 -13.47 -2.75
C ALA A 184 -3.36 -12.69 -3.64
N ALA A 185 -3.18 -11.38 -3.80
CA ALA A 185 -4.01 -10.56 -4.68
C ALA A 185 -3.80 -10.94 -6.15
N TRP A 186 -2.56 -11.18 -6.56
CA TRP A 186 -2.26 -11.73 -7.88
C TRP A 186 -2.93 -13.09 -8.10
N MET A 187 -2.78 -14.02 -7.14
CA MET A 187 -3.37 -15.36 -7.20
C MET A 187 -4.90 -15.33 -7.28
N LEU A 188 -5.52 -14.39 -6.56
CA LEU A 188 -6.96 -14.19 -6.55
C LEU A 188 -7.46 -13.65 -7.89
N LEU A 189 -6.79 -12.64 -8.45
CA LEU A 189 -7.25 -11.93 -9.64
C LEU A 189 -6.74 -12.53 -10.96
N ARG A 190 -5.67 -13.33 -10.96
CA ARG A 190 -5.17 -14.02 -12.18
C ARG A 190 -6.19 -15.01 -12.75
N ARG A 191 -7.03 -15.58 -11.89
CA ARG A 191 -8.12 -16.50 -12.30
C ARG A 191 -9.31 -15.75 -12.92
N ARG A 192 -9.31 -14.41 -12.89
CA ARG A 192 -10.40 -13.56 -13.36
C ARG A 192 -9.85 -12.43 -14.25
N PRO A 193 -9.39 -12.75 -15.48
CA PRO A 193 -8.66 -11.79 -16.32
C PRO A 193 -9.46 -10.53 -16.66
N ARG A 194 -10.79 -10.62 -16.77
CA ARG A 194 -11.68 -9.46 -17.01
C ARG A 194 -11.71 -8.46 -15.86
N GLU A 195 -11.42 -8.91 -14.64
CA GLU A 195 -11.48 -8.08 -13.43
C GLU A 195 -10.10 -7.62 -12.95
N ARG A 196 -9.03 -8.20 -13.51
CA ARG A 196 -7.64 -7.96 -13.13
C ARG A 196 -7.20 -6.57 -13.59
N PRO A 197 -6.81 -5.66 -12.68
CA PRO A 197 -6.21 -4.39 -13.08
C PRO A 197 -4.90 -4.62 -13.84
N ARG A 198 -4.68 -3.86 -14.92
CA ARG A 198 -3.46 -3.98 -15.74
C ARG A 198 -2.18 -3.68 -14.95
N TRP A 199 -2.28 -2.83 -13.92
CA TRP A 199 -1.16 -2.46 -13.04
C TRP A 199 -0.76 -3.56 -12.06
N LEU A 200 -1.63 -4.54 -11.77
CA LEU A 200 -1.39 -5.50 -10.69
C LEU A 200 -0.16 -6.38 -10.93
N GLY A 201 0.02 -6.85 -12.17
CA GLY A 201 1.17 -7.68 -12.53
C GLY A 201 2.49 -6.95 -12.32
N PRO A 202 2.69 -5.78 -12.97
CA PRO A 202 3.88 -4.95 -12.76
C PRO A 202 4.16 -4.64 -11.29
N VAL A 203 3.15 -4.24 -10.50
CA VAL A 203 3.36 -3.93 -9.07
C VAL A 203 3.83 -5.15 -8.29
N VAL A 204 3.20 -6.30 -8.47
CA VAL A 204 3.59 -7.55 -7.77
C VAL A 204 5.01 -7.98 -8.17
N THR A 205 5.38 -7.82 -9.45
CA THR A 205 6.74 -8.08 -9.92
C THR A 205 7.75 -7.12 -9.31
N VAL A 206 7.44 -5.83 -9.24
CA VAL A 206 8.31 -4.81 -8.64
C VAL A 206 8.52 -5.06 -7.15
N VAL A 207 7.46 -5.38 -6.41
CA VAL A 207 7.55 -5.78 -4.98
C VAL A 207 8.45 -6.99 -4.80
N ALA A 208 8.22 -8.05 -5.59
CA ALA A 208 9.04 -9.26 -5.50
C ALA A 208 10.51 -8.99 -5.84
N ALA A 209 10.77 -8.15 -6.85
CA ALA A 209 12.11 -7.75 -7.25
C ALA A 209 12.80 -6.92 -6.15
N GLY A 210 12.11 -5.94 -5.55
CA GLY A 210 12.65 -5.13 -4.46
C GLY A 210 13.03 -5.97 -3.24
N CYS A 211 12.16 -6.91 -2.83
CA CYS A 211 12.49 -7.84 -1.76
C CYS A 211 13.66 -8.78 -2.11
N ALA A 212 13.74 -9.26 -3.35
CA ALA A 212 14.85 -10.10 -3.78
C ALA A 212 16.19 -9.32 -3.85
N VAL A 213 16.15 -8.05 -4.26
CA VAL A 213 17.31 -7.16 -4.26
C VAL A 213 17.82 -6.92 -2.85
N GLU A 214 16.92 -6.66 -1.88
CA GLU A 214 17.30 -6.52 -0.48
C GLU A 214 17.98 -7.77 0.07
N LEU A 215 17.34 -8.94 -0.07
CA LEU A 215 17.93 -10.20 0.39
C LEU A 215 19.28 -10.50 -0.28
N GLY A 216 19.42 -10.12 -1.55
CA GLY A 216 20.69 -10.22 -2.28
C GLY A 216 21.75 -9.27 -1.74
N ALA A 217 21.37 -8.03 -1.41
CA ALA A 217 22.26 -7.04 -0.81
C ALA A 217 22.73 -7.49 0.58
N ASP A 218 21.82 -7.96 1.44
CA ASP A 218 22.15 -8.52 2.75
C ASP A 218 23.20 -9.63 2.64
N LEU A 219 23.00 -10.57 1.71
CA LEU A 219 23.94 -11.66 1.45
C LEU A 219 25.30 -11.13 0.98
N VAL A 220 25.32 -10.15 0.08
CA VAL A 220 26.55 -9.55 -0.43
C VAL A 220 27.29 -8.82 0.68
N VAL A 221 26.61 -8.05 1.52
CA VAL A 221 27.20 -7.32 2.66
C VAL A 221 27.74 -8.29 3.70
N ALA A 222 27.02 -9.38 3.98
CA ALA A 222 27.50 -10.44 4.87
C ALA A 222 28.80 -11.10 4.35
N LEU A 223 28.97 -11.22 3.04
CA LEU A 223 30.19 -11.75 2.41
C LEU A 223 31.28 -10.69 2.20
N ARG A 224 30.90 -9.41 2.08
CA ARG A 224 31.76 -8.27 1.74
C ARG A 224 31.36 -7.03 2.56
N PRO A 225 31.75 -6.96 3.85
CA PRO A 225 31.32 -5.89 4.75
C PRO A 225 31.68 -4.47 4.29
N GLN A 226 32.69 -4.31 3.44
CA GLN A 226 33.04 -3.01 2.87
C GLN A 226 31.98 -2.42 1.91
N TRP A 227 30.92 -3.16 1.60
CA TRP A 227 29.82 -2.74 0.71
C TRP A 227 28.57 -2.27 1.47
N GLN A 228 28.72 -1.75 2.70
CA GLN A 228 27.62 -1.22 3.52
C GLN A 228 26.71 -0.21 2.79
N LEU A 229 27.21 0.56 1.82
CA LEU A 229 26.36 1.43 1.02
C LEU A 229 25.21 0.70 0.32
N LEU A 230 25.43 -0.55 -0.10
CA LEU A 230 24.40 -1.35 -0.74
C LEU A 230 23.23 -1.61 0.19
N ASP A 231 23.49 -1.82 1.48
CA ASP A 231 22.50 -2.11 2.52
C ASP A 231 21.48 -0.97 2.65
N GLY A 232 21.98 0.26 2.83
CA GLY A 232 21.12 1.44 2.91
C GLY A 232 20.35 1.70 1.61
N VAL A 233 20.97 1.50 0.44
CA VAL A 233 20.34 1.76 -0.86
C VAL A 233 19.29 0.70 -1.21
N SER A 234 19.58 -0.58 -0.97
CA SER A 234 18.66 -1.68 -1.23
C SER A 234 17.43 -1.58 -0.33
N GLN A 235 17.59 -1.19 0.93
CA GLN A 235 16.46 -1.08 1.84
C GLN A 235 15.51 0.03 1.39
N ARG A 236 16.04 1.19 0.99
CA ARG A 236 15.23 2.29 0.43
C ARG A 236 14.54 1.87 -0.88
N ALA A 237 15.23 1.12 -1.73
CA ALA A 237 14.62 0.57 -2.94
C ALA A 237 13.48 -0.40 -2.59
N GLN A 238 13.67 -1.29 -1.60
CA GLN A 238 12.63 -2.17 -1.10
C GLN A 238 11.43 -1.37 -0.58
N MET A 239 11.66 -0.36 0.26
CA MET A 239 10.59 0.52 0.77
C MET A 239 9.79 1.17 -0.36
N LEU A 240 10.44 1.68 -1.41
CA LEU A 240 9.75 2.22 -2.60
C LEU A 240 8.91 1.16 -3.32
N THR A 241 9.42 -0.07 -3.45
CA THR A 241 8.65 -1.15 -4.08
C THR A 241 7.44 -1.59 -3.25
N LEU A 242 7.57 -1.64 -1.92
CA LEU A 242 6.46 -1.93 -1.01
C LEU A 242 5.43 -0.79 -1.00
N SER A 243 5.88 0.47 -1.07
CA SER A 243 5.01 1.64 -1.28
C SER A 243 4.14 1.53 -2.54
N ALA A 244 4.67 0.97 -3.63
CA ALA A 244 3.86 0.72 -4.83
C ALA A 244 2.68 -0.23 -4.54
N TRP A 245 2.86 -1.20 -3.64
CA TRP A 245 1.78 -2.08 -3.21
C TRP A 245 0.80 -1.39 -2.25
N VAL A 246 1.27 -0.52 -1.35
CA VAL A 246 0.39 0.33 -0.51
C VAL A 246 -0.56 1.16 -1.39
N VAL A 247 -0.05 1.77 -2.47
CA VAL A 247 -0.89 2.45 -3.48
C VAL A 247 -1.85 1.47 -4.16
N GLY A 248 -1.38 0.27 -4.48
CA GLY A 248 -2.19 -0.81 -5.02
C GLY A 248 -3.38 -1.19 -4.13
N LEU A 249 -3.18 -1.25 -2.81
CA LEU A 249 -4.24 -1.50 -1.83
C LEU A 249 -5.25 -0.35 -1.83
N GLY A 250 -4.80 0.92 -1.85
CA GLY A 250 -5.68 2.08 -2.03
C GLY A 250 -6.49 2.02 -3.33
N ALA A 251 -5.87 1.59 -4.43
CA ALA A 251 -6.54 1.40 -5.71
C ALA A 251 -7.56 0.24 -5.69
N ILE A 252 -7.34 -0.80 -4.90
CA ILE A 252 -8.32 -1.87 -4.66
C ILE A 252 -9.47 -1.36 -3.79
N ALA A 253 -9.19 -0.66 -2.69
CA ALA A 253 -10.17 -0.07 -1.79
C ALA A 253 -11.10 0.92 -2.50
N ALA A 254 -10.58 1.64 -3.51
CA ALA A 254 -11.31 2.61 -4.30
C ALA A 254 -12.32 1.97 -5.29
N ARG A 255 -12.33 0.64 -5.45
CA ARG A 255 -13.27 -0.07 -6.33
C ARG A 255 -14.63 -0.23 -5.62
N PRO A 256 -15.74 -0.28 -6.37
CA PRO A 256 -17.04 -0.53 -5.77
C PRO A 256 -17.07 -1.88 -5.03
N PRO A 257 -17.78 -1.97 -3.89
CA PRO A 257 -17.99 -3.23 -3.20
C PRO A 257 -18.62 -4.26 -4.13
N ARG A 258 -18.23 -5.53 -3.99
CA ARG A 258 -18.87 -6.60 -4.74
C ARG A 258 -20.16 -7.01 -4.08
N ALA A 259 -21.21 -7.19 -4.88
CA ALA A 259 -22.41 -7.87 -4.43
C ALA A 259 -22.04 -9.29 -3.98
N VAL A 260 -22.59 -9.72 -2.87
CA VAL A 260 -22.47 -11.11 -2.43
C VAL A 260 -23.30 -11.93 -3.40
N GLU A 261 -22.63 -12.63 -4.33
CA GLU A 261 -23.26 -13.70 -5.11
C GLU A 261 -23.57 -14.83 -4.11
N SER A 262 -24.83 -14.88 -3.66
CA SER A 262 -25.40 -15.92 -2.80
C SER A 262 -25.61 -17.21 -3.58
#